data_AF-A0A2S2Q8W5-F1
#
_entry.id   AF-A0A2S2Q8W5-F1
#
_cell.length_a   1.000
_cell.length_b   1.000
_cell.length_c   1.000
_cell.angle_alpha   90.00
_cell.angle_beta   90.00
_cell.angle_gamma   90.00
#
_symmetry.space_group_name_H-M   'P 1'
#
loop_
_entity.id
_entity.type
_entity.pdbx_description
1 polymer ?
#
loop_
_entity_poly.entity_id
_entity_poly.type
_entity_poly.pdbx_seq_one_letter_code
_entity_poly.pdbx_strand_id
1 'polypeptide(L)'
;MAIIDVKTAQGVKQLEEFLSNKSYICGYEPTKADVETFSALEVSQAKTPNVLRWYNHIKSFSDKERAQFPDQKSEFIVTAGSSAKPADDEDDVDLFGSDDEEDEEAERIR
;
A
#
# COMPACT_ATOMS: atom_id res chain seq x y z
N MET A 1 11.30 12.51 3.86
CA MET A 1 10.79 11.21 4.31
C MET A 1 11.74 10.61 5.33
N ALA A 2 11.23 10.11 6.45
CA ALA A 2 12.01 9.27 7.35
C ALA A 2 12.20 7.88 6.71
N ILE A 3 13.37 7.27 6.87
CA ILE A 3 13.62 5.91 6.38
C ILE A 3 13.46 4.95 7.56
N ILE A 4 12.60 3.94 7.42
CA ILE A 4 12.42 2.88 8.42
C ILE A 4 13.02 1.60 7.85
N ASP A 5 14.09 1.10 8.47
CA ASP A 5 14.69 -0.18 8.11
C ASP A 5 14.09 -1.31 8.94
N VAL A 6 13.09 -1.97 8.37
CA VAL A 6 12.38 -3.06 9.05
C VAL A 6 13.25 -4.28 9.33
N LYS A 7 14.42 -4.43 8.70
CA LYS A 7 15.37 -5.51 9.04
C LYS A 7 16.08 -5.29 10.38
N THR A 8 16.09 -4.06 10.88
CA THR A 8 16.71 -3.72 12.16
C THR A 8 15.71 -3.74 13.29
N ALA A 9 16.14 -4.14 14.49
CA ALA A 9 15.30 -4.07 15.68
C ALA A 9 14.82 -2.64 16.01
N GLN A 10 15.59 -1.61 15.61
CA GLN A 10 15.18 -0.21 15.75
C GLN A 10 14.07 0.17 14.77
N GLY A 11 14.18 -0.20 13.49
CA GLY A 11 13.14 0.11 12.52
C GLY A 11 11.82 -0.59 12.81
N VAL A 12 11.85 -1.84 13.29
CA VAL A 12 10.62 -2.52 13.77
C VAL A 12 9.98 -1.76 14.93
N LYS A 13 10.77 -1.22 15.87
CA LYS A 13 10.23 -0.38 16.96
C LYS A 13 9.62 0.92 16.44
N GLN A 14 10.25 1.58 15.49
CA GLN A 14 9.70 2.79 14.88
C GLN A 14 8.41 2.49 14.12
N LEU A 15 8.34 1.37 13.42
CA LEU A 15 7.14 0.91 12.73
C LEU A 15 6.00 0.60 13.72
N GLU A 16 6.31 -0.07 14.84
CA GLU A 16 5.35 -0.35 15.91
C GLU A 16 4.76 0.93 16.51
N GLU A 17 5.62 1.91 16.83
CA GLU A 17 5.17 3.19 17.37
C GLU A 17 4.36 3.98 16.34
N PHE A 18 4.73 3.90 15.06
CA PHE A 18 3.96 4.49 13.99
C PHE A 18 2.56 3.85 13.87
N LEU A 19 2.49 2.52 13.79
CA LEU A 19 1.24 1.75 13.65
C LEU A 19 0.38 1.73 14.93
N SER A 20 0.88 2.27 16.05
CA SER A 20 0.08 2.44 17.27
C SER A 20 -1.08 3.43 17.07
N ASN A 21 -0.87 4.45 16.24
CA ASN A 21 -1.85 5.50 15.96
C ASN A 21 -2.37 5.48 14.51
N LYS A 22 -1.91 4.54 13.69
CA LYS A 22 -2.26 4.44 12.28
C LYS A 22 -2.57 3.00 11.91
N SER A 23 -3.57 2.82 11.05
CA SER A 23 -3.96 1.50 10.54
C SER A 23 -3.14 1.07 9.33
N TYR A 24 -2.56 2.02 8.58
CA TYR A 24 -1.84 1.80 7.33
C TYR A 24 -0.55 2.64 7.29
N ILE A 25 0.32 2.32 6.34
CA ILE A 25 1.58 3.05 6.08
C ILE A 25 1.31 4.43 5.48
N CYS A 26 0.22 4.60 4.73
CA CYS A 26 -0.15 5.90 4.18
C CYS A 26 -1.66 6.14 4.27
N GLY A 27 -2.07 7.29 4.82
CA GLY A 27 -3.48 7.67 4.89
C GLY A 27 -4.33 6.73 5.77
N TYR A 28 -5.55 6.47 5.31
CA TYR A 28 -6.57 5.69 6.04
C TYR A 28 -7.07 4.47 5.26
N GLU A 29 -6.42 4.16 4.14
CA GLU A 29 -6.75 3.07 3.22
C GLU A 29 -5.47 2.29 2.91
N PRO A 30 -5.57 1.01 2.48
CA PRO A 30 -4.39 0.25 2.09
C PRO A 30 -3.79 0.80 0.80
N THR A 31 -2.48 1.05 0.78
CA THR A 31 -1.78 1.60 -0.40
C THR A 31 -0.61 0.71 -0.84
N LYS A 32 0.02 1.03 -1.98
CA LYS A 32 1.24 0.32 -2.41
C LYS A 32 2.34 0.34 -1.36
N ALA A 33 2.44 1.40 -0.55
CA ALA A 33 3.42 1.49 0.53
C ALA A 33 3.22 0.40 1.60
N ASP A 34 1.97 -0.03 1.85
CA ASP A 34 1.70 -1.17 2.73
C ASP A 34 2.22 -2.49 2.13
N VAL A 35 2.07 -2.68 0.82
CA VAL A 35 2.54 -3.88 0.10
C VAL A 35 4.06 -3.98 0.11
N GLU A 36 4.75 -2.85 -0.13
CA GLU A 36 6.21 -2.77 -0.06
C GLU A 36 6.71 -3.06 1.35
N THR A 37 6.09 -2.44 2.36
CA THR A 37 6.43 -2.68 3.77
C THR A 37 6.17 -4.14 4.14
N PHE A 38 5.08 -4.73 3.65
CA PHE A 38 4.71 -6.12 3.93
C PHE A 38 5.69 -7.10 3.31
N SER A 39 6.16 -6.81 2.11
CA SER A 39 7.17 -7.61 1.41
C SER A 39 8.56 -7.46 2.05
N ALA A 40 8.86 -6.28 2.60
CA ALA A 40 10.12 -6.01 3.29
C ALA A 40 10.17 -6.62 4.71
N LEU A 41 9.03 -6.74 5.38
CA LEU A 41 8.93 -7.23 6.75
C LEU A 41 8.83 -8.77 6.78
N GLU A 42 9.77 -9.41 7.48
CA GLU A 42 9.67 -10.84 7.72
C GLU A 42 8.66 -11.17 8.84
N VAL A 43 7.95 -12.30 8.71
CA VAL A 43 7.03 -12.81 9.75
C VAL A 43 7.73 -12.94 11.12
N SER A 44 9.02 -13.28 11.11
CA SER A 44 9.87 -13.39 12.30
C SER A 44 9.98 -12.08 13.09
N GLN A 45 9.76 -10.93 12.42
CA GLN A 45 9.88 -9.59 12.99
C GLN A 45 8.54 -9.01 13.44
N ALA A 46 7.41 -9.55 12.96
CA ALA A 46 6.06 -9.18 13.36
C ALA A 46 5.68 -9.75 14.74
N LYS A 47 6.49 -9.46 15.77
CA LYS A 47 6.27 -9.92 17.16
C LYS A 47 5.52 -8.93 18.02
N THR A 48 5.43 -7.68 17.57
CA THR A 48 4.80 -6.59 18.32
C THR A 48 3.33 -6.46 17.91
N PRO A 49 2.43 -6.07 18.84
CA PRO A 49 0.99 -6.20 18.63
C PRO A 49 0.47 -5.34 17.47
N ASN A 50 0.96 -4.11 17.30
CA ASN A 50 0.46 -3.23 16.23
C ASN A 50 0.99 -3.65 14.86
N VAL A 51 2.27 -4.03 14.77
CA VAL A 51 2.86 -4.60 13.56
C VAL A 51 2.19 -5.91 13.20
N LEU A 52 1.92 -6.80 14.15
CA LEU A 52 1.24 -8.07 13.90
C LEU A 52 -0.20 -7.87 13.42
N ARG A 53 -0.95 -6.95 14.05
CA ARG A 53 -2.30 -6.55 13.61
C ARG A 53 -2.29 -6.10 12.16
N TRP A 54 -1.42 -5.15 11.84
CA TRP A 54 -1.26 -4.62 10.49
C TRP A 54 -0.80 -5.70 9.49
N TYR A 55 0.20 -6.51 9.85
CA TYR A 55 0.72 -7.58 9.00
C TYR A 55 -0.36 -8.61 8.65
N ASN A 56 -1.15 -9.04 9.64
CA ASN A 56 -2.26 -9.97 9.39
C ASN A 56 -3.37 -9.33 8.55
N HIS A 57 -3.61 -8.03 8.72
CA HIS A 57 -4.55 -7.28 7.90
C HIS A 57 -4.11 -7.24 6.44
N ILE A 58 -2.87 -6.80 6.16
CA ILE A 58 -2.33 -6.75 4.78
C ILE A 58 -2.20 -8.14 4.16
N LYS A 59 -1.89 -9.16 4.97
CA LYS A 59 -1.86 -10.57 4.54
C LYS A 59 -3.23 -11.11 4.15
N SER A 60 -4.32 -10.59 4.73
CA SER A 60 -5.68 -11.08 4.46
C SER A 60 -6.15 -10.75 3.04
N PHE A 61 -5.61 -9.70 2.43
CA PHE A 61 -5.86 -9.37 1.03
C PHE A 61 -5.17 -10.38 0.11
N SER A 62 -5.78 -10.65 -1.04
CA SER A 62 -5.15 -11.44 -2.10
C SER A 62 -4.07 -10.64 -2.83
N ASP A 63 -3.17 -11.34 -3.55
CA ASP A 63 -2.17 -10.67 -4.40
C ASP A 63 -2.80 -9.78 -5.48
N LYS A 64 -3.99 -10.15 -5.96
CA LYS A 64 -4.75 -9.35 -6.94
C LYS A 64 -5.23 -8.04 -6.33
N GLU A 65 -5.79 -8.09 -5.13
CA GLU A 65 -6.25 -6.88 -4.42
C GLU A 65 -5.07 -5.97 -4.09
N ARG A 66 -3.96 -6.54 -3.60
CA ARG A 66 -2.73 -5.78 -3.32
C ARG A 66 -2.17 -5.08 -4.56
N ALA A 67 -2.27 -5.70 -5.74
CA ALA A 67 -1.83 -5.09 -6.99
C ALA A 67 -2.72 -3.90 -7.43
N GLN A 68 -3.96 -3.83 -6.95
CA GLN A 68 -4.90 -2.75 -7.24
C GLN A 68 -4.86 -1.60 -6.24
N PHE A 69 -4.01 -1.69 -5.21
CA PHE A 69 -3.93 -0.63 -4.21
C PHE A 69 -3.41 0.68 -4.83
N PRO A 70 -4.00 1.82 -4.44
CA PRO A 70 -3.59 3.11 -4.97
C PRO A 70 -2.13 3.39 -4.59
N ASP A 71 -1.43 4.02 -5.52
CA ASP A 71 -0.11 4.57 -5.24
C ASP A 71 -0.28 5.91 -4.52
N GLN A 72 0.09 5.95 -3.24
CA GLN A 72 0.01 7.15 -2.45
C GLN A 72 1.34 7.37 -1.74
N LYS A 73 1.84 8.60 -1.85
CA LYS A 73 3.12 9.01 -1.31
C LYS A 73 3.11 8.90 0.22
N SER A 74 3.79 7.89 0.75
CA SER A 74 3.98 7.70 2.18
C SER A 74 4.88 8.79 2.77
N GLU A 75 4.67 9.14 4.04
CA GLU A 75 5.55 10.10 4.73
C GLU A 75 6.94 9.51 5.07
N PHE A 76 7.07 8.19 4.95
CA PHE A 76 8.27 7.42 5.28
C PHE A 76 8.49 6.32 4.26
N ILE A 77 9.77 6.09 3.96
CA ILE A 77 10.21 5.06 3.03
C ILE A 77 10.57 3.84 3.87
N VAL A 78 9.86 2.75 3.67
CA VAL A 78 10.18 1.47 4.31
C VAL A 78 11.14 0.72 3.40
N THR A 79 12.33 0.41 3.92
CA THR A 79 13.35 -0.29 3.14
C THR A 79 13.68 -1.61 3.79
N ALA A 80 13.93 -2.62 2.95
CA ALA A 80 14.47 -3.91 3.35
C ALA A 80 16.02 -3.88 3.42
N GLY A 81 16.64 -2.74 3.76
CA GLY A 81 18.09 -2.56 3.63
C GLY A 81 18.56 -2.43 2.17
N SER A 82 19.27 -1.34 1.90
CA SER A 82 19.73 -0.82 0.60
C SER A 82 18.70 -0.03 -0.21
N SER A 83 18.96 1.28 -0.24
CA SER A 83 18.46 2.34 -1.11
C SER A 83 17.76 1.86 -2.39
N ALA A 84 16.44 2.01 -2.45
CA ALA A 84 15.69 1.93 -3.70
C ALA A 84 15.25 3.34 -4.12
N LYS A 85 15.70 3.69 -5.33
CA LYS A 85 15.37 4.87 -6.14
C LYS A 85 13.83 4.99 -6.31
N PRO A 86 13.25 6.20 -6.42
CA PRO A 86 11.87 6.34 -6.83
C PRO A 86 11.72 5.74 -8.23
N ALA A 87 10.87 4.72 -8.36
CA ALA A 87 10.35 4.28 -9.65
C ALA A 87 9.23 5.25 -10.02
N ASP A 88 9.61 6.25 -10.80
CA ASP A 88 8.72 7.01 -11.66
C ASP A 88 8.29 6.05 -12.77
N ASP A 89 7.08 5.52 -12.66
CA ASP A 89 6.44 4.76 -13.73
C ASP A 89 5.26 5.61 -14.22
N GLU A 90 5.59 6.51 -15.15
CA GLU A 90 4.68 7.21 -16.04
C GLU A 90 4.01 6.20 -16.98
N ASP A 91 3.14 5.33 -16.46
CA ASP A 91 2.17 4.63 -17.31
C ASP A 91 0.91 5.50 -17.42
N ASP A 92 1.02 6.43 -18.37
CA ASP A 92 -0.06 7.15 -19.03
C ASP A 92 -1.04 6.14 -19.65
N VAL A 93 -1.87 5.53 -18.79
CA VAL A 93 -3.05 4.78 -19.21
C VAL A 93 -4.18 5.78 -19.37
N ASP A 94 -4.40 6.16 -20.63
CA ASP A 94 -5.57 6.86 -21.14
C ASP A 94 -6.87 6.25 -20.58
N LEU A 95 -7.38 6.87 -19.53
CA LEU A 95 -8.68 6.60 -18.89
C LEU A 95 -9.79 7.47 -19.49
N PHE A 96 -9.60 8.02 -20.69
CA PHE A 96 -10.65 8.67 -21.48
C PHE A 96 -11.08 7.86 -22.70
N GLY A 97 -10.86 6.55 -22.67
CA GLY A 97 -11.30 5.59 -23.69
C GLY A 97 -12.46 4.68 -23.27
N SER A 98 -13.29 5.07 -22.31
CA SER A 98 -14.51 4.30 -21.93
C SER A 98 -15.66 5.21 -21.51
N ASP A 99 -16.12 6.04 -22.46
CA ASP A 99 -17.48 6.58 -22.49
C ASP A 99 -18.02 6.39 -23.92
N ASP A 100 -18.35 5.14 -24.27
CA ASP A 100 -19.20 4.77 -25.41
C ASP A 100 -19.81 3.38 -25.12
N GLU A 101 -20.69 3.32 -24.13
CA GLU A 101 -21.77 2.33 -24.08
C GLU A 101 -23.04 3.06 -23.60
N GLU A 102 -23.68 3.76 -24.55
CA GLU A 102 -25.00 4.40 -24.39
C GLU A 102 -26.08 3.37 -24.02
N ASP A 103 -26.41 3.33 -22.74
CA ASP A 103 -27.75 3.35 -22.12
C ASP A 103 -28.95 2.85 -22.99
N GLU A 104 -29.24 1.55 -22.95
CA GLU A 104 -30.41 0.92 -23.61
C GLU A 104 -31.75 1.12 -22.85
N GLU A 105 -32.04 2.29 -22.26
CA GLU A 105 -33.34 2.50 -21.58
C GLU A 105 -33.99 3.88 -21.77
N ALA A 106 -33.98 4.44 -22.99
CA ALA A 106 -34.90 5.53 -23.33
C ALA A 106 -35.18 5.65 -24.84
N GLU A 107 -36.32 5.14 -25.33
CA GLU A 107 -37.29 5.88 -26.16
C GLU A 107 -38.33 4.95 -26.83
N ARG A 108 -39.39 4.66 -26.08
CA ARG A 108 -40.74 4.68 -26.63
C ARG A 108 -41.01 6.11 -27.09
N ILE A 109 -40.83 6.45 -28.38
CA ILE A 109 -41.54 7.48 -29.19
C ILE A 109 -40.89 7.50 -30.59
N ARG A 110 -41.46 6.75 -31.55
CA ARG A 110 -41.98 7.24 -32.85
C ARG A 110 -42.33 6.07 -33.78
#